data_AF-E0UTL1-F1
#
_entry.id   AF-E0UTL1-F1
#
_cell.length_a   1.000
_cell.length_b   1.000
_cell.length_c   1.000
_cell.angle_alpha   90.00
_cell.angle_beta   90.00
_cell.angle_gamma   90.00
#
_symmetry.space_group_name_H-M   'P 1'
#
loop_
_entity.id
_entity.type
_entity.pdbx_description
1 polymer ?
#
loop_
_entity_poly.entity_id
_entity_poly.type
_entity_poly.pdbx_seq_one_letter_code
_entity_poly.pdbx_strand_id
1 'polypeptide(L)'
;MDAVREKCMKTLQNESINPVSSIDFDVNGKVHSLSFEYIIDTYMQASEESRLVFLSALQKAVDAKEMGIEKFFEGMGQLLLMSHLSDKFQ
;
A
#
# COMPACT_ATOMS: atom_id res chain seq x y z
N MET A 1 -10.26 -4.27 15.97
CA MET A 1 -10.32 -4.29 14.50
C MET A 1 -10.28 -2.86 14.02
N ASP A 2 -9.30 -2.50 13.19
CA ASP A 2 -9.16 -1.14 12.67
C ASP A 2 -10.17 -0.93 11.52
N ALA A 3 -11.13 -0.04 11.73
CA ALA A 3 -12.19 0.23 10.77
C ALA A 3 -11.66 0.78 9.44
N VAL A 4 -10.48 1.40 9.41
CA VAL A 4 -9.86 1.89 8.17
C VAL A 4 -9.27 0.72 7.39
N ARG A 5 -8.57 -0.19 8.06
CA ARG A 5 -8.02 -1.42 7.45
C ARG A 5 -9.11 -2.21 6.74
N GLU A 6 -10.23 -2.44 7.42
CA GLU A 6 -11.35 -3.18 6.84
C GLU A 6 -11.93 -2.52 5.59
N LYS A 7 -11.97 -1.18 5.56
CA LYS A 7 -12.40 -0.42 4.38
C LYS A 7 -11.43 -0.59 3.23
N CYS A 8 -10.11 -0.52 3.47
CA CYS A 8 -9.11 -0.78 2.43
C CYS A 8 -9.28 -2.18 1.83
N MET A 9 -9.44 -3.22 2.66
CA MET A 9 -9.62 -4.59 2.18
C MET A 9 -10.91 -4.76 1.37
N LYS A 10 -12.02 -4.18 1.85
CA LYS A 10 -13.29 -4.19 1.10
C LYS A 10 -13.16 -3.46 -0.24
N THR A 11 -12.43 -2.35 -0.29
CA THR A 11 -12.17 -1.63 -1.54
C THR A 11 -11.45 -2.52 -2.55
N LEU A 12 -10.42 -3.27 -2.16
CA LEU A 12 -9.75 -4.22 -3.07
C LEU A 12 -10.69 -5.33 -3.55
N GLN A 13 -11.47 -5.91 -2.62
CA GLN A 13 -12.42 -6.98 -2.94
C GLN A 13 -13.50 -6.53 -3.93
N ASN A 14 -14.02 -5.30 -3.77
CA ASN A 14 -15.02 -4.74 -4.68
C ASN A 14 -14.50 -4.58 -6.11
N GLU A 15 -13.20 -4.29 -6.25
CA GLU A 15 -12.50 -4.22 -7.54
C GLU A 15 -11.99 -5.58 -8.02
N SER A 16 -12.40 -6.68 -7.38
CA SER A 16 -11.91 -8.05 -7.68
C SER A 16 -10.39 -8.21 -7.57
N ILE A 17 -9.74 -7.36 -6.78
CA ILE A 17 -8.29 -7.42 -6.52
C ILE A 17 -8.04 -8.30 -5.31
N ASN A 18 -7.13 -9.27 -5.48
CA ASN A 18 -6.70 -10.14 -4.40
C ASN A 18 -5.71 -9.41 -3.48
N PRO A 19 -6.01 -9.22 -2.18
CA PRO A 19 -5.11 -8.51 -1.25
C PRO A 19 -3.75 -9.20 -1.04
N VAL A 20 -3.65 -10.51 -1.31
CA VAL A 20 -2.37 -11.24 -1.24
C VAL A 20 -1.52 -11.10 -2.51
N SER A 21 -2.04 -10.46 -3.56
CA SER A 21 -1.23 -10.06 -4.71
C SER A 21 -0.10 -9.12 -4.27
N SER A 22 1.02 -9.18 -4.97
CA SER A 22 2.22 -8.41 -4.65
C SER A 22 2.74 -7.62 -5.83
N ILE A 23 3.52 -6.59 -5.52
CA ILE A 23 4.33 -5.82 -6.45
C ILE A 23 5.80 -6.12 -6.14
N ASP A 24 6.56 -6.34 -7.21
CA ASP A 24 8.00 -6.51 -7.15
C ASP A 24 8.70 -5.15 -7.33
N PHE A 25 9.64 -4.87 -6.43
CA PHE A 25 10.46 -3.66 -6.41
C PHE A 25 11.93 -4.05 -6.58
N ASP A 26 12.60 -3.51 -7.59
CA ASP A 26 14.06 -3.59 -7.68
C ASP A 26 14.69 -2.46 -6.86
N VAL A 27 15.38 -2.83 -5.79
CA VAL A 27 16.15 -1.91 -4.94
C VAL A 27 17.60 -2.33 -4.99
N ASN A 28 18.43 -1.52 -5.68
CA ASN A 28 19.88 -1.75 -5.82
C ASN A 28 20.23 -3.16 -6.37
N GLY A 29 19.46 -3.66 -7.34
CA GLY A 29 19.67 -4.97 -7.96
C GLY A 29 19.12 -6.14 -7.15
N LYS A 30 18.38 -5.88 -6.07
CA LYS A 30 17.68 -6.88 -5.27
C LYS A 30 16.18 -6.71 -5.41
N VAL A 31 15.49 -7.77 -5.80
CA VAL A 31 14.03 -7.79 -5.89
C VAL A 31 13.42 -7.98 -4.49
N HIS A 32 12.52 -7.07 -4.14
CA HIS A 32 11.68 -7.11 -2.95
C HIS A 32 10.22 -7.21 -3.38
N SER A 33 9.50 -8.25 -2.95
CA SER A 33 8.07 -8.40 -3.24
C SER A 33 7.25 -8.00 -2.02
N LEU A 34 6.33 -7.05 -2.16
CA LEU A 34 5.42 -6.62 -1.09
C LEU A 34 3.97 -6.90 -1.50
N SER A 35 3.21 -7.59 -0.65
CA SER A 35 1.77 -7.77 -0.87
C SER A 35 0.99 -6.48 -0.59
N PHE A 36 -0.16 -6.31 -1.25
CA PHE A 36 -1.06 -5.19 -0.96
C PHE A 36 -1.50 -5.19 0.51
N GLU A 37 -1.80 -6.38 1.05
CA GLU A 37 -2.12 -6.54 2.47
C GLU A 37 -0.98 -6.06 3.37
N TYR A 38 0.27 -6.42 3.07
CA TYR A 38 1.41 -5.97 3.86
C TYR A 38 1.58 -4.45 3.82
N ILE A 39 1.43 -3.83 2.64
CA ILE A 39 1.51 -2.38 2.49
C ILE A 39 0.41 -1.70 3.31
N ILE A 40 -0.85 -2.18 3.19
CA ILE A 40 -1.97 -1.67 3.99
C ILE A 40 -1.65 -1.78 5.47
N ASP A 41 -1.28 -2.97 5.95
CA ASP A 41 -1.06 -3.23 7.37
C ASP A 41 0.05 -2.38 7.96
N THR A 42 1.10 -2.11 7.16
CA THR A 42 2.19 -1.22 7.57
C THR A 42 1.70 0.22 7.76
N TYR A 43 0.92 0.76 6.81
CA TYR A 43 0.36 2.12 6.93
C TYR A 43 -0.74 2.23 8.00
N MET A 44 -1.42 1.13 8.36
CA MET A 44 -2.39 1.12 9.46
C MET A 44 -1.74 1.24 10.84
N GLN A 45 -0.41 1.12 10.95
CA GLN A 45 0.32 1.38 12.19
C GLN A 45 0.65 2.88 12.39
N ALA A 46 0.41 3.72 11.39
CA ALA A 46 0.65 5.15 11.46
C ALA A 46 -0.42 5.91 12.28
N SER A 47 -0.29 7.24 12.37
CA SER A 47 -1.29 8.09 13.02
C SER A 47 -2.67 7.96 12.38
N GLU A 48 -3.74 8.24 13.14
CA GLU A 48 -5.11 8.16 12.64
C GLU A 48 -5.34 8.97 11.37
N GLU A 49 -4.81 10.20 11.34
CA GLU A 49 -4.86 11.06 10.16
C GLU A 49 -4.18 10.41 8.95
N SER A 50 -2.99 9.83 9.12
CA SER A 50 -2.27 9.15 8.05
C SER A 50 -3.05 7.96 7.49
N ARG A 51 -3.73 7.20 8.36
CA ARG A 51 -4.60 6.09 7.94
C ARG A 51 -5.75 6.59 7.05
N LEU A 52 -6.40 7.69 7.43
CA LEU A 52 -7.49 8.29 6.67
C LEU A 52 -7.03 8.85 5.32
N VAL A 53 -5.83 9.46 5.27
CA VAL A 53 -5.21 9.91 4.02
C VAL A 53 -4.91 8.72 3.10
N PHE A 54 -4.38 7.63 3.62
CA PHE A 54 -4.13 6.41 2.85
C PHE A 54 -5.43 5.87 2.22
N LEU A 55 -6.49 5.70 3.02
CA LEU A 55 -7.78 5.23 2.53
C LEU A 55 -8.35 6.16 1.45
N SER A 56 -8.27 7.47 1.66
CA SER A 56 -8.77 8.45 0.69
C SER A 56 -8.00 8.40 -0.63
N ALA A 57 -6.69 8.20 -0.58
CA ALA A 57 -5.85 8.05 -1.76
C ALA A 57 -6.14 6.73 -2.50
N LEU A 58 -6.32 5.63 -1.78
CA LEU A 58 -6.72 4.34 -2.35
C LEU A 58 -8.08 4.44 -3.06
N GLN A 59 -9.06 5.11 -2.45
CA GLN A 59 -10.38 5.31 -3.07
C GLN A 59 -10.27 6.14 -4.37
N LYS A 60 -9.45 7.20 -4.38
CA LYS A 60 -9.18 7.97 -5.61
C LYS A 60 -8.47 7.13 -6.69
N ALA A 61 -7.56 6.25 -6.28
CA ALA A 61 -6.86 5.35 -7.19
C ALA A 61 -7.82 4.35 -7.85
N VAL A 62 -8.82 3.89 -7.11
CA VAL A 62 -9.91 3.04 -7.62
C VAL A 62 -10.76 3.78 -8.66
N ASP A 63 -11.12 5.04 -8.38
CA ASP A 63 -11.87 5.87 -9.33
C ASP A 63 -11.11 6.11 -10.65
N ALA A 64 -9.77 6.07 -10.60
CA ALA A 64 -8.88 6.14 -11.76
C ALA A 64 -8.76 4.80 -12.54
N LYS A 65 -9.46 3.74 -12.12
CA LYS A 65 -9.47 2.36 -12.66
C LYS A 65 -8.14 1.64 -12.52
N GLU A 66 -8.05 0.39 -12.99
CA GLU A 66 -6.97 -0.60 -12.75
C GLU A 66 -5.54 -0.03 -12.66
N MET A 67 -5.09 0.78 -13.63
CA MET A 67 -3.75 1.39 -13.58
C MET A 67 -3.53 2.29 -12.34
N GLY A 68 -4.57 2.94 -11.85
CA GLY A 68 -4.52 3.80 -10.67
C GLY A 68 -4.19 3.03 -9.41
N ILE A 69 -4.78 1.84 -9.22
CA ILE A 69 -4.55 1.01 -8.03
C ILE A 69 -3.13 0.44 -8.03
N GLU A 70 -2.69 -0.11 -9.15
CA GLU A 70 -1.32 -0.62 -9.27
C GLU A 70 -0.29 0.47 -9.00
N LYS A 71 -0.43 1.64 -9.64
CA LYS A 71 0.45 2.80 -9.44
C LYS A 71 0.39 3.34 -8.02
N PHE A 72 -0.77 3.30 -7.37
CA PHE A 72 -0.91 3.66 -5.97
C PHE A 72 -0.07 2.74 -5.08
N PHE A 73 -0.23 1.41 -5.20
CA PHE A 73 0.54 0.47 -4.38
C PHE A 73 2.02 0.45 -4.71
N GLU A 74 2.41 0.68 -5.96
CA GLU A 74 3.81 0.88 -6.36
C GLU A 74 4.40 2.10 -5.62
N GLY A 75 3.73 3.25 -5.66
CA GLY A 75 4.19 4.45 -4.96
C GLY A 75 4.28 4.26 -3.44
N MET A 76 3.26 3.64 -2.83
CA MET A 76 3.25 3.39 -1.38
C MET A 76 4.31 2.37 -0.96
N GLY A 77 4.49 1.29 -1.73
CA GLY A 77 5.53 0.30 -1.47
C GLY A 77 6.94 0.89 -1.61
N GLN A 78 7.17 1.75 -2.61
CA GLN A 78 8.44 2.45 -2.78
C GLN A 78 8.75 3.36 -1.58
N LEU A 79 7.77 4.13 -1.09
CA LEU A 79 7.93 4.97 0.10
C LEU A 79 8.28 4.15 1.35
N LEU A 80 7.61 3.01 1.56
CA LEU A 80 7.93 2.10 2.67
C LEU A 80 9.36 1.55 2.58
N LEU A 81 9.78 1.12 1.40
CA LEU A 81 11.14 0.63 1.19
C LEU A 81 12.17 1.73 1.45
N MET A 82 11.91 2.96 1.01
CA MET A 82 12.78 4.10 1.27
C MET A 82 12.90 4.42 2.77
N SER A 83 11.82 4.35 3.55
CA SER A 83 11.88 4.58 5.01
C SER A 83 12.65 3.49 5.74
N HIS A 84 12.46 2.22 5.37
CA HIS A 84 13.21 1.12 5.98
C HIS A 84 14.69 1.12 5.60
N LEU A 85 15.04 1.64 4.43
CA LEU A 85 16.43 1.83 4.03
C LEU A 85 17.07 2.99 4.78
N SER A 86 16.35 4.10 5.01
CA SER A 86 16.90 5.23 5.78
C SER A 86 17.23 4.85 7.23
N ASP A 87 16.44 3.97 7.84
CA ASP A 87 16.70 3.47 9.21
C ASP A 87 18.02 2.69 9.32
N LYS A 88 18.52 2.12 8.21
CA LYS A 88 19.81 1.40 8.17
C LYS A 88 21.02 2.31 8.05
N PHE A 89 20.82 3.62 7.82
CA PHE A 89 21.88 4.61 7.71
C PHE A 89 21.95 5.58 8.90
N GLN A 90 21.24 5.28 10.00
CA GLN A 90 21.40 5.99 11.29
C GLN A 90 22.38 5.31 12.22
#